data_AF-A0A4Q5PL19-F1
#
_entry.id   AF-A0A4Q5PL19-F1
#
_cell.length_a   1.000
_cell.length_b   1.000
_cell.length_c   1.000
_cell.angle_alpha   90.00
_cell.angle_beta   90.00
_cell.angle_gamma   90.00
#
_symmetry.space_group_name_H-M   'P 1'
#
loop_
_entity.id
_entity.type
_entity.pdbx_description
1 polymer ?
#
loop_
_entity_poly.entity_id
_entity_poly.type
_entity_poly.pdbx_seq_one_letter_code
_entity_poly.pdbx_strand_id
1 'polypeptide(L)'
;MTQTTAFPVPPEVLKYVRSVFRACDKRLGLRIERVPNVQESALDHALIDELNTFASPAVVAPDWTVKIDTHFLGGRRHFYSWEVADIGVLVYLRIAGKLYATKVALLQSKRLNPSVGTVEHEEKIDYEMGFGRLMPSKDPTLAVSKPKVFKFDERSRYKSLKAKDQQAKVMSEFEDKKGIPVHYLFYNPWNVPSSMTTPLAGKPRLSGAGNAGMRVVPVADVRQLLNGKADSYSPSFKDIQGLVGTGKHLPGWRLDYFVADLVMACKQGTLLEEEDTDFMNSLFSRRSGPISAAFAITIDKSDAH
;
A
#
# COMPACT_ATOMS: atom_id res chain seq x y z
N MET A 1 -13.20 -27.64 -10.20
CA MET A 1 -13.46 -26.86 -8.98
C MET A 1 -12.43 -27.28 -7.94
N THR A 2 -11.25 -26.67 -7.98
CA THR A 2 -10.17 -26.94 -7.02
C THR A 2 -10.50 -26.22 -5.72
N GLN A 3 -10.65 -26.98 -4.63
CA GLN A 3 -10.85 -26.42 -3.29
C GLN A 3 -9.61 -25.63 -2.88
N THR A 4 -9.77 -24.33 -2.73
CA THR A 4 -8.77 -23.41 -2.19
C THR A 4 -8.57 -23.71 -0.70
N THR A 5 -7.72 -24.68 -0.37
CA THR A 5 -7.38 -24.93 1.04
C THR A 5 -6.57 -23.73 1.55
N ALA A 6 -7.05 -23.12 2.63
CA ALA A 6 -6.32 -22.08 3.33
C ALA A 6 -4.93 -22.61 3.73
N PHE A 7 -3.91 -21.75 3.70
CA PHE A 7 -2.59 -22.12 4.20
C PHE A 7 -2.72 -22.68 5.62
N PRO A 8 -2.23 -23.91 5.90
CA PRO A 8 -2.35 -24.55 7.20
C PRO A 8 -1.33 -23.95 8.18
N VAL A 9 -1.45 -22.65 8.45
CA VAL A 9 -0.55 -21.88 9.32
C VAL A 9 -1.17 -21.72 10.71
N PRO A 10 -0.37 -21.80 11.77
CA PRO A 10 -0.87 -21.64 13.13
C PRO A 10 -1.34 -20.19 13.38
N PRO A 11 -2.31 -19.97 14.30
CA PRO A 11 -2.80 -18.64 14.62
C PRO A 11 -1.72 -17.62 15.03
N GLU A 12 -0.62 -18.11 15.61
CA GLU A 12 0.55 -17.34 16.04
C GLU A 12 1.26 -16.66 14.86
N VAL A 13 1.38 -17.35 13.72
CA VAL A 13 1.93 -16.78 12.48
C VAL A 13 1.06 -15.61 12.02
N LEU A 14 -0.27 -15.81 11.97
CA LEU A 14 -1.21 -14.75 11.59
C LEU A 14 -1.16 -13.56 12.56
N LYS A 15 -1.04 -13.84 13.86
CA LYS A 15 -0.91 -12.81 14.90
C LYS A 15 0.38 -12.01 14.74
N TYR A 16 1.51 -12.66 14.49
CA TYR A 16 2.78 -12.02 14.23
C TYR A 16 2.71 -11.12 12.99
N VAL A 17 2.26 -11.65 11.85
CA VAL A 17 2.15 -10.88 10.62
C VAL A 17 1.22 -9.67 10.81
N ARG A 18 0.07 -9.86 11.45
CA ARG A 18 -0.85 -8.75 11.78
C ARG A 18 -0.15 -7.66 12.61
N SER A 19 0.67 -8.05 13.58
CA SER A 19 1.42 -7.10 14.42
C SER A 19 2.44 -6.28 13.64
N VAL A 20 3.12 -6.88 12.66
CA VAL A 20 4.11 -6.21 11.81
C VAL A 20 3.43 -5.12 10.96
N PHE A 21 2.39 -5.48 10.22
CA PHE A 21 1.67 -4.51 9.39
C PHE A 21 0.94 -3.46 10.22
N ARG A 22 0.54 -3.81 11.45
CA ARG A 22 -0.04 -2.85 12.39
C ARG A 22 0.99 -1.84 12.90
N ALA A 23 2.25 -2.25 13.08
CA ALA A 23 3.34 -1.33 13.40
C ALA A 23 3.60 -0.38 12.22
N CYS A 24 3.62 -0.91 10.98
CA CYS A 24 3.75 -0.12 9.76
C CYS A 24 2.65 0.95 9.63
N ASP A 25 1.38 0.58 9.86
CA ASP A 25 0.23 1.51 9.85
C ASP A 25 0.39 2.66 10.84
N LYS A 26 0.83 2.36 12.07
CA LYS A 26 1.12 3.39 13.07
C LYS A 26 2.28 4.28 12.64
N ARG A 27 3.35 3.71 12.08
CA ARG A 27 4.52 4.48 11.64
C ARG A 27 4.15 5.46 10.52
N LEU A 28 3.44 4.99 9.51
CA LEU A 28 3.05 5.81 8.37
C LEU A 28 1.99 6.84 8.75
N GLY A 29 1.02 6.48 9.60
CA GLY A 29 0.09 7.43 10.20
C GLY A 29 0.85 8.58 10.89
N LEU A 30 1.86 8.26 11.70
CA LEU A 30 2.70 9.26 12.36
C LEU A 30 3.53 10.10 11.37
N ARG A 31 3.96 9.53 10.25
CA ARG A 31 4.67 10.25 9.19
C ARG A 31 3.77 11.29 8.53
N ILE A 32 2.52 10.94 8.22
CA ILE A 32 1.53 11.87 7.67
C ILE A 32 1.22 12.99 8.68
N GLU A 33 1.05 12.67 9.97
CA GLU A 33 0.84 13.68 11.03
C GLU A 33 2.01 14.68 11.13
N ARG A 34 3.24 14.23 10.83
CA ARG A 34 4.43 15.10 10.85
C ARG A 34 4.60 15.90 9.58
N VAL A 35 4.31 15.28 8.44
CA VAL A 35 4.50 15.86 7.12
C VAL A 35 3.21 15.65 6.33
N PRO A 36 2.17 16.48 6.54
CA PRO A 36 0.88 16.29 5.88
C PRO A 36 0.98 16.41 4.35
N ASN A 37 2.05 17.06 3.88
CA ASN A 37 2.37 17.24 2.48
C ASN A 37 3.15 16.06 1.85
N VAL A 38 3.51 15.02 2.60
CA VAL A 38 4.36 13.90 2.15
C VAL A 38 3.83 13.24 0.87
N GLN A 39 4.69 13.08 -0.15
CA GLN A 39 4.31 12.45 -1.42
C GLN A 39 3.93 10.98 -1.29
N GLU A 40 3.12 10.51 -2.24
CA GLU A 40 2.65 9.12 -2.33
C GLU A 40 3.84 8.14 -2.43
N SER A 41 4.75 8.37 -3.38
CA SER A 41 5.96 7.56 -3.55
C SER A 41 6.87 7.54 -2.29
N ALA A 42 6.90 8.62 -1.53
CA ALA A 42 7.64 8.69 -0.27
C ALA A 42 6.95 7.89 0.86
N LEU A 43 5.64 7.66 0.76
CA LEU A 43 4.90 6.77 1.67
C LEU A 43 5.12 5.30 1.29
N ASP A 44 5.14 4.96 0.00
CA ASP A 44 5.50 3.60 -0.44
C ASP A 44 6.89 3.21 0.04
N HIS A 45 7.86 4.10 -0.19
CA HIS A 45 9.21 3.89 0.30
C HIS A 45 9.26 3.75 1.83
N ALA A 46 8.48 4.57 2.56
CA ALA A 46 8.40 4.48 4.01
C ALA A 46 7.78 3.18 4.52
N LEU A 47 6.80 2.62 3.81
CA LEU A 47 6.21 1.33 4.14
C LEU A 47 7.26 0.21 3.99
N ILE A 48 8.00 0.23 2.89
CA ILE A 48 9.06 -0.74 2.61
C ILE A 48 10.19 -0.63 3.64
N ASP A 49 10.64 0.58 3.95
CA ASP A 49 11.67 0.84 4.97
C ASP A 49 11.24 0.35 6.36
N GLU A 50 9.99 0.61 6.77
CA GLU A 50 9.48 0.13 8.06
C GLU A 50 9.34 -1.39 8.08
N LEU A 51 8.90 -2.03 6.98
CA LEU A 51 8.88 -3.49 6.87
C LEU A 51 10.27 -4.11 6.99
N ASN A 52 11.30 -3.43 6.48
CA ASN A 52 12.68 -3.89 6.56
C ASN A 52 13.20 -3.97 8.01
N THR A 53 12.58 -3.24 8.96
CA THR A 53 12.89 -3.39 10.39
C THR A 53 12.51 -4.77 10.97
N PHE A 54 11.67 -5.52 10.24
CA PHE A 54 11.23 -6.88 10.57
C PHE A 54 11.90 -7.94 9.66
N ALA A 55 13.00 -7.60 8.99
CA ALA A 55 13.59 -8.50 7.98
C ALA A 55 14.30 -9.73 8.56
N SER A 56 14.76 -9.64 9.81
CA SER A 56 15.34 -10.78 10.53
C SER A 56 14.28 -11.88 10.73
N PRO A 57 14.59 -13.15 10.41
CA PRO A 57 13.68 -14.26 10.66
C PRO A 57 13.26 -14.32 12.13
N ALA A 58 11.96 -14.44 12.38
CA ALA A 58 11.37 -14.54 13.70
C ALA A 58 10.74 -15.92 13.91
N VAL A 59 11.15 -16.62 14.97
CA VAL A 59 10.45 -17.82 15.44
C VAL A 59 9.16 -17.36 16.12
N VAL A 60 8.02 -17.81 15.60
CA VAL A 60 6.69 -17.32 16.05
C VAL A 60 5.86 -18.40 16.74
N ALA A 61 6.17 -19.67 16.49
CA ALA A 61 5.63 -20.85 17.16
C ALA A 61 6.65 -22.00 17.07
N PRO A 62 6.49 -23.11 17.82
CA PRO A 62 7.34 -24.28 17.68
C PRO A 62 7.42 -24.72 16.22
N ASP A 63 8.62 -24.85 15.67
CA ASP A 63 8.90 -25.20 14.27
C ASP A 63 8.43 -24.19 13.21
N TRP A 64 7.89 -23.04 13.58
CA TRP A 64 7.42 -22.02 12.62
C TRP A 64 8.23 -20.73 12.71
N THR A 65 8.82 -20.37 11.57
CA THR A 65 9.57 -19.13 11.38
C THR A 65 8.89 -18.27 10.33
N VAL A 66 8.83 -16.96 10.57
CA VAL A 66 8.39 -15.97 9.58
C VAL A 66 9.57 -15.08 9.23
N LYS A 67 9.82 -14.91 7.94
CA LYS A 67 10.81 -13.97 7.40
C LYS A 67 10.11 -12.99 6.46
N ILE A 68 10.44 -11.71 6.58
CA ILE A 68 9.94 -10.68 5.68
C ILE A 68 11.13 -10.14 4.87
N ASP A 69 11.08 -10.31 3.56
CA ASP A 69 12.06 -9.69 2.66
C ASP A 69 11.42 -8.50 1.97
N THR A 70 12.19 -7.45 1.75
CA THR A 70 11.71 -6.25 1.05
C THR A 70 12.63 -5.90 -0.10
N HIS A 71 12.04 -5.33 -1.16
CA HIS A 71 12.77 -4.86 -2.30
C HIS A 71 12.17 -3.55 -2.82
N PHE A 72 13.04 -2.60 -3.15
CA PHE A 72 12.66 -1.31 -3.71
C PHE A 72 13.49 -1.07 -4.98
N LEU A 73 12.82 -1.02 -6.13
CA LEU A 73 13.49 -0.86 -7.42
C LEU A 73 13.85 0.61 -7.72
N GLY A 74 13.39 1.54 -6.86
CA GLY A 74 13.44 2.97 -7.13
C GLY A 74 12.34 3.35 -8.10
N GLY A 75 11.48 4.30 -7.74
CA GLY A 75 10.38 4.75 -8.58
C GLY A 75 10.89 5.29 -9.92
N ARG A 76 10.93 4.43 -10.93
CA ARG A 76 11.24 4.81 -12.31
C ARG A 76 9.99 4.51 -13.13
N ARG A 77 9.52 5.51 -13.87
CA ARG A 77 8.49 5.33 -14.91
C ARG A 77 9.05 4.46 -16.04
N HIS A 78 9.02 3.14 -15.93
CA HIS A 78 9.52 2.26 -17.00
C HIS A 78 8.69 0.99 -17.21
N PHE A 79 7.67 1.08 -18.09
CA PHE A 79 7.54 0.32 -19.36
C PHE A 79 6.33 0.85 -20.14
N TYR A 80 6.48 1.22 -21.43
CA TYR A 80 5.39 1.61 -22.34
C TYR A 80 4.25 2.50 -21.75
N SER A 81 4.60 3.40 -20.82
CA SER A 81 3.76 4.44 -20.21
C SER A 81 2.83 4.08 -19.03
N TRP A 82 2.76 2.84 -18.52
CA TRP A 82 1.78 2.52 -17.44
C TRP A 82 2.29 1.58 -16.35
N GLU A 83 2.14 2.00 -15.09
CA GLU A 83 2.37 1.24 -13.85
C GLU A 83 1.06 0.57 -13.42
N VAL A 84 1.08 -0.76 -13.26
CA VAL A 84 -0.10 -1.58 -12.91
C VAL A 84 -0.31 -1.60 -11.40
N ALA A 85 0.78 -1.65 -10.64
CA ALA A 85 0.74 -1.65 -9.19
C ALA A 85 2.03 -1.05 -8.63
N ASP A 86 1.95 -0.20 -7.61
CA ASP A 86 3.15 0.36 -6.99
C ASP A 86 3.89 -0.67 -6.13
N ILE A 87 3.14 -1.58 -5.47
CA ILE A 87 3.69 -2.57 -4.52
C ILE A 87 3.17 -3.98 -4.83
N GLY A 88 4.08 -4.94 -4.96
CA GLY A 88 3.75 -6.36 -5.01
C GLY A 88 3.87 -7.05 -3.65
N VAL A 89 2.94 -7.97 -3.38
CA VAL A 89 2.87 -8.77 -2.15
C VAL A 89 3.07 -10.24 -2.50
N LEU A 90 4.11 -10.84 -1.94
CA LEU A 90 4.45 -12.24 -2.13
C LEU A 90 4.33 -12.98 -0.79
N VAL A 91 3.69 -14.16 -0.79
CA VAL A 91 3.63 -15.04 0.37
C VAL A 91 4.08 -16.44 -0.06
N TYR A 92 5.09 -16.95 0.62
CA TYR A 92 5.65 -18.28 0.39
C TYR A 92 5.38 -19.15 1.61
N LEU A 93 4.78 -20.31 1.42
CA LEU A 93 4.77 -21.37 2.43
C LEU A 93 5.85 -22.38 2.10
N ARG A 94 6.76 -22.61 3.04
CA ARG A 94 7.79 -23.63 2.98
C ARG A 94 7.57 -24.64 4.09
N ILE A 95 7.72 -25.92 3.75
CA ILE A 95 7.61 -27.04 4.69
C ILE A 95 8.83 -27.93 4.44
N ALA A 96 9.59 -28.24 5.49
CA ALA A 96 10.78 -29.09 5.38
C ALA A 96 11.79 -28.56 4.34
N GLY A 97 11.92 -27.23 4.24
CA GLY A 97 12.79 -26.57 3.27
C GLY A 97 12.26 -26.50 1.83
N LYS A 98 11.15 -27.17 1.50
CA LYS A 98 10.52 -27.18 0.16
C LYS A 98 9.44 -26.11 0.04
N LEU A 99 9.35 -25.48 -1.13
CA LEU A 99 8.27 -24.55 -1.44
C LEU A 99 6.98 -25.34 -1.66
N TYR A 100 5.96 -25.08 -0.84
CA TYR A 100 4.67 -25.77 -0.91
C TYR A 100 3.63 -24.94 -1.67
N ALA A 101 3.64 -23.62 -1.50
CA ALA A 101 2.70 -22.73 -2.16
C ALA A 101 3.25 -21.30 -2.24
N THR A 102 2.93 -20.64 -3.34
CA THR A 102 3.21 -19.21 -3.57
C THR A 102 1.92 -18.47 -3.79
N LYS A 103 1.80 -17.31 -3.17
CA LYS A 103 0.64 -16.45 -3.33
C LYS A 103 1.04 -15.02 -3.61
N VAL A 104 0.31 -14.39 -4.53
CA VAL A 104 0.58 -13.03 -5.00
C VAL A 104 -0.65 -12.14 -4.83
N ALA A 105 -0.43 -10.91 -4.40
CA ALA A 105 -1.41 -9.82 -4.49
C ALA A 105 -0.70 -8.53 -4.93
N LEU A 106 -1.44 -7.59 -5.50
CA LEU A 106 -0.90 -6.35 -6.03
C LEU A 106 -1.60 -5.15 -5.40
N LEU A 107 -0.82 -4.14 -5.02
CA LEU A 107 -1.29 -2.92 -4.39
C LEU A 107 -0.91 -1.71 -5.24
N GLN A 108 -1.92 -0.99 -5.73
CA GLN A 108 -1.75 0.36 -6.29
C GLN A 108 -2.00 1.38 -5.17
N SER A 109 -0.99 2.14 -4.80
CA SER A 109 -1.13 3.12 -3.73
C SER A 109 -1.86 4.38 -4.20
N LYS A 110 -2.57 5.03 -3.28
CA LYS A 110 -3.17 6.36 -3.45
C LYS A 110 -3.18 7.12 -2.13
N ARG A 111 -2.79 8.40 -2.12
CA ARG A 111 -2.86 9.24 -0.91
C ARG A 111 -4.13 10.10 -0.82
N LEU A 112 -4.67 10.23 0.40
CA LEU A 112 -5.73 11.19 0.68
C LEU A 112 -5.17 12.63 0.68
N ASN A 113 -5.84 13.53 -0.02
CA ASN A 113 -5.51 14.94 -0.02
C ASN A 113 -6.40 15.70 0.97
N PRO A 114 -5.85 16.68 1.70
CA PRO A 114 -6.60 17.47 2.67
C PRO A 114 -7.70 18.30 1.99
N SER A 115 -8.79 18.55 2.72
CA SER A 115 -9.88 19.43 2.31
C SER A 115 -9.51 20.92 2.45
N VAL A 116 -8.61 21.24 3.37
CA VAL A 116 -8.01 22.58 3.54
C VAL A 116 -6.49 22.45 3.54
N GLY A 117 -5.83 23.35 2.82
CA GLY A 117 -4.40 23.25 2.53
C GLY A 117 -4.15 22.53 1.21
N THR A 118 -3.03 22.83 0.58
CA THR A 118 -2.65 22.22 -0.70
C THR A 118 -1.46 21.31 -0.47
N VAL A 119 -1.58 20.11 -1.01
CA VAL A 119 -0.44 19.24 -1.19
C VAL A 119 0.36 19.78 -2.37
N GLU A 120 1.60 20.17 -2.13
CA GLU A 120 2.50 20.62 -3.18
C GLU A 120 2.93 19.38 -3.96
N HIS A 121 2.72 19.36 -5.27
CA HIS A 121 3.21 18.32 -6.16
C HIS A 121 4.55 18.77 -6.76
N GLU A 122 5.44 17.82 -7.04
CA GLU A 122 6.64 18.13 -7.82
C GLU A 122 6.21 18.62 -9.21
N GLU A 123 6.68 19.81 -9.58
CA GLU A 123 6.48 20.30 -10.93
C GLU A 123 7.37 19.51 -11.90
N LYS A 124 6.98 19.48 -13.17
CA LYS A 124 7.76 18.76 -14.20
C LYS A 124 9.23 19.21 -14.22
N ILE A 125 9.47 20.51 -14.01
CA ILE A 125 10.81 21.08 -13.97
C ILE A 125 11.60 20.62 -12.73
N ASP A 126 10.96 20.50 -11.57
CA ASP A 126 11.57 19.98 -10.34
C ASP A 126 12.03 18.53 -10.52
N TYR A 127 11.22 17.73 -11.21
CA TYR A 127 11.53 16.35 -11.58
C TYR A 127 12.68 16.27 -12.60
N GLU A 128 12.64 17.08 -13.67
CA GLU A 128 13.69 17.10 -14.71
C GLU A 128 15.05 17.55 -14.17
N MET A 129 15.08 18.44 -13.17
CA MET A 129 16.31 18.86 -12.49
C MET A 129 16.89 17.77 -11.57
N GLY A 130 16.12 16.76 -11.17
CA GLY A 130 16.55 15.63 -10.34
C GLY A 130 16.85 15.95 -8.86
N PHE A 131 17.08 17.22 -8.52
CA PHE A 131 17.25 17.74 -7.16
C PHE A 131 16.00 18.44 -6.60
N GLY A 132 14.95 18.57 -7.41
CA GLY A 132 13.72 19.28 -7.05
C GLY A 132 13.99 20.64 -6.44
N ARG A 133 13.24 20.97 -5.38
CA ARG A 133 13.38 22.22 -4.61
C ARG A 133 14.38 22.13 -3.46
N LEU A 134 15.25 21.11 -3.44
CA LEU A 134 16.38 21.10 -2.49
C LEU A 134 17.35 22.25 -2.79
N MET A 135 17.44 22.64 -4.05
CA MET A 135 18.11 23.87 -4.47
C MET A 135 17.12 25.04 -4.35
N PRO A 136 17.45 26.10 -3.59
CA PRO A 136 16.59 27.29 -3.53
C PRO A 136 16.45 27.92 -4.91
N SER A 137 15.22 28.12 -5.37
CA SER A 137 14.99 28.95 -6.54
C SER A 137 15.21 30.44 -6.19
N LYS A 138 15.50 31.25 -7.21
CA LYS A 138 15.56 32.72 -7.04
C LYS A 138 14.18 33.35 -6.86
N ASP A 139 13.12 32.57 -7.08
CA ASP A 139 11.74 33.04 -6.93
C ASP A 139 11.36 33.15 -5.44
N PRO A 140 10.61 34.19 -5.05
CA PRO A 140 10.17 34.35 -3.68
C PRO A 140 9.26 33.19 -3.27
N THR A 141 9.75 32.34 -2.36
CA THR A 141 8.97 31.25 -1.75
C THR A 141 8.38 31.72 -0.42
N LEU A 142 7.24 31.13 -0.02
CA LEU A 142 6.66 31.40 1.30
C LEU A 142 7.63 30.95 2.39
N ALA A 143 7.81 31.79 3.41
CA ALA A 143 8.66 31.46 4.55
C ALA A 143 8.23 30.13 5.19
N VAL A 144 9.19 29.23 5.42
CA VAL A 144 8.97 27.91 6.04
C VAL A 144 8.34 28.06 7.43
N SER A 145 8.61 29.17 8.12
CA SER A 145 8.04 29.50 9.44
C SER A 145 6.55 29.86 9.41
N LYS A 146 5.96 30.16 8.24
CA LYS A 146 4.56 30.57 8.15
C LYS A 146 3.64 29.38 8.44
N PRO A 147 2.72 29.49 9.42
CA PRO A 147 1.79 28.41 9.72
C PRO A 147 0.93 28.01 8.51
N LYS A 148 0.94 26.72 8.16
CA LYS A 148 0.03 26.09 7.20
C LYS A 148 -0.82 25.08 7.94
N VAL A 149 -2.14 25.16 7.75
CA VAL A 149 -3.10 24.21 8.34
C VAL A 149 -3.58 23.24 7.27
N PHE A 150 -3.49 21.95 7.59
CA PHE A 150 -3.99 20.86 6.77
C PHE A 150 -5.17 20.21 7.49
N LYS A 151 -6.35 20.19 6.87
CA LYS A 151 -7.53 19.52 7.43
C LYS A 151 -7.92 18.33 6.59
N PHE A 152 -8.23 17.23 7.25
CA PHE A 152 -8.76 16.02 6.64
C PHE A 152 -10.13 15.74 7.23
N ASP A 153 -11.08 15.41 6.36
CA ASP A 153 -12.47 15.14 6.69
C ASP A 153 -13.07 14.20 5.63
N GLU A 154 -14.35 13.87 5.79
CA GLU A 154 -15.09 13.02 4.85
C GLU A 154 -15.06 13.49 3.39
N ARG A 155 -14.84 14.79 3.15
CA ARG A 155 -14.83 15.42 1.81
C ARG A 155 -13.43 15.45 1.19
N SER A 156 -12.41 15.13 1.97
CA SER A 156 -11.03 14.96 1.49
C SER A 156 -10.97 13.92 0.39
N ARG A 157 -10.13 14.11 -0.64
CA ARG A 157 -10.21 13.33 -1.90
C ARG A 157 -8.90 12.67 -2.27
N TYR A 158 -8.98 11.53 -2.94
CA TYR A 158 -7.83 10.86 -3.55
C TYR A 158 -7.57 11.46 -4.94
N LYS A 159 -6.93 12.63 -5.00
CA LYS A 159 -6.81 13.44 -6.24
C LYS A 159 -6.00 12.77 -7.36
N SER A 160 -5.12 11.83 -7.01
CA SER A 160 -4.36 10.99 -7.95
C SER A 160 -5.19 9.84 -8.54
N LEU A 161 -6.45 9.70 -8.12
CA LEU A 161 -7.42 8.75 -8.66
C LEU A 161 -8.56 9.54 -9.31
N LYS A 162 -8.76 9.34 -10.61
CA LYS A 162 -9.81 10.02 -11.39
C LYS A 162 -10.76 9.01 -12.02
N ALA A 163 -12.00 9.42 -12.24
CA ALA A 163 -12.92 8.66 -13.06
C ALA A 163 -12.38 8.57 -14.50
N LYS A 164 -12.53 7.40 -15.12
CA LYS A 164 -12.03 7.09 -16.48
C LYS A 164 -10.51 7.27 -16.65
N ASP A 165 -9.75 7.19 -15.56
CA ASP A 165 -8.30 7.18 -15.65
C ASP A 165 -7.82 5.97 -16.47
N GLN A 166 -6.88 6.21 -17.36
CA GLN A 166 -6.27 5.17 -18.18
C GLN A 166 -5.56 4.12 -17.31
N GLN A 167 -5.05 4.51 -16.13
CA GLN A 167 -4.49 3.57 -15.15
C GLN A 167 -5.52 2.51 -14.73
N ALA A 168 -6.77 2.91 -14.47
CA ALA A 168 -7.84 1.98 -14.08
C ALA A 168 -8.20 1.00 -15.21
N LYS A 169 -8.15 1.46 -16.47
CA LYS A 169 -8.35 0.58 -17.63
C LYS A 169 -7.22 -0.44 -17.77
N VAL A 170 -5.97 0.00 -17.65
CA VAL A 170 -4.80 -0.88 -17.71
C VAL A 170 -4.81 -1.92 -16.59
N MET A 171 -5.20 -1.54 -15.37
CA MET A 171 -5.36 -2.50 -14.27
C MET A 171 -6.42 -3.55 -14.58
N SER A 172 -7.57 -3.17 -15.13
CA SER A 172 -8.59 -4.14 -15.55
C SER A 172 -8.08 -5.11 -16.60
N GLU A 173 -7.46 -4.60 -17.67
CA GLU A 173 -6.94 -5.44 -18.74
C GLU A 173 -5.87 -6.41 -18.21
N PHE A 174 -5.09 -5.97 -17.22
CA PHE A 174 -4.15 -6.81 -16.51
C PHE A 174 -4.84 -7.89 -15.66
N GLU A 175 -5.83 -7.53 -14.83
CA GLU A 175 -6.62 -8.48 -14.03
C GLU A 175 -7.25 -9.56 -14.91
N ASP A 176 -7.88 -9.15 -16.02
CA ASP A 176 -8.55 -10.03 -16.98
C ASP A 176 -7.56 -10.99 -17.66
N LYS A 177 -6.38 -10.49 -18.04
CA LYS A 177 -5.36 -11.27 -18.75
C LYS A 177 -4.56 -12.19 -17.85
N LYS A 178 -4.28 -11.77 -16.61
CA LYS A 178 -3.34 -12.45 -15.70
C LYS A 178 -4.03 -13.16 -14.55
N GLY A 179 -5.31 -12.91 -14.30
CA GLY A 179 -6.05 -13.51 -13.20
C GLY A 179 -5.50 -13.14 -11.82
N ILE A 180 -4.75 -12.03 -11.71
CA ILE A 180 -4.29 -11.50 -10.42
C ILE A 180 -5.12 -10.27 -10.06
N PRO A 181 -5.83 -10.29 -8.92
CA PRO A 181 -6.56 -9.11 -8.47
C PRO A 181 -5.58 -8.01 -8.01
N VAL A 182 -5.91 -6.78 -8.38
CA VAL A 182 -5.24 -5.56 -7.95
C VAL A 182 -6.13 -4.85 -6.92
N HIS A 183 -5.50 -4.30 -5.89
CA HIS A 183 -6.18 -3.55 -4.84
C HIS A 183 -5.59 -2.15 -4.74
N TYR A 184 -6.40 -1.17 -4.39
CA TYR A 184 -5.89 0.12 -3.96
C TYR A 184 -5.41 0.06 -2.51
N LEU A 185 -4.21 0.58 -2.24
CA LEU A 185 -3.71 0.92 -0.91
C LEU A 185 -3.87 2.42 -0.67
N PHE A 186 -4.89 2.79 0.09
CA PHE A 186 -5.16 4.16 0.48
C PHE A 186 -4.35 4.57 1.71
N TYR A 187 -3.46 5.55 1.56
CA TYR A 187 -2.80 6.21 2.67
C TYR A 187 -3.65 7.36 3.20
N ASN A 188 -4.06 7.25 4.46
CA ASN A 188 -4.82 8.27 5.16
C ASN A 188 -4.08 8.71 6.43
N PRO A 189 -4.39 9.91 6.97
CA PRO A 189 -4.07 10.25 8.35
C PRO A 189 -4.52 9.16 9.31
N TRP A 190 -3.92 9.08 10.50
CA TRP A 190 -4.29 8.06 11.49
C TRP A 190 -5.79 8.13 11.87
N ASN A 191 -6.31 9.36 11.96
CA ASN A 191 -7.72 9.64 12.16
C ASN A 191 -8.27 10.57 11.09
N VAL A 192 -9.49 10.32 10.64
CA VAL A 192 -10.31 11.24 9.84
C VAL A 192 -11.66 11.38 10.54
N PRO A 193 -12.10 12.60 10.92
CA PRO A 193 -11.45 13.89 10.66
C PRO A 193 -10.18 14.14 11.51
N SER A 194 -9.27 14.98 10.99
CA SER A 194 -8.07 15.46 11.69
C SER A 194 -7.61 16.83 11.17
N SER A 195 -6.77 17.52 11.94
CA SER A 195 -6.18 18.80 11.56
C SER A 195 -4.75 18.89 12.05
N MET A 196 -3.84 19.28 11.17
CA MET A 196 -2.40 19.36 11.41
C MET A 196 -1.91 20.76 11.06
N THR A 197 -0.95 21.28 11.83
CA THR A 197 -0.34 22.59 11.55
C THR A 197 1.17 22.42 11.39
N THR A 198 1.74 23.00 10.34
CA THR A 198 3.19 23.08 10.13
C THR A 198 3.65 24.54 10.16
N PRO A 199 4.85 24.88 10.67
CA PRO A 199 5.79 24.01 11.37
C PRO A 199 5.21 23.38 12.64
N LEU A 200 5.72 22.19 13.01
CA LEU A 200 5.26 21.48 14.20
C LEU A 200 5.81 22.15 15.47
N ALA A 201 4.93 22.43 16.44
CA ALA A 201 5.34 22.88 17.76
C ALA A 201 5.89 21.74 18.66
N GLY A 202 5.66 20.49 18.29
CA GLY A 202 6.09 19.32 19.07
C GLY A 202 5.95 18.00 18.30
N LYS A 203 6.37 16.90 18.94
CA LYS A 203 6.25 15.56 18.33
C LYS A 203 4.78 15.10 18.39
N PRO A 204 4.10 14.88 17.25
CA PRO A 204 2.74 14.36 17.28
C PRO A 204 2.73 12.97 17.90
N ARG A 205 1.59 12.62 18.52
CA ARG A 205 1.33 11.29 19.08
C ARG A 205 0.03 10.77 18.51
N LEU A 206 0.05 9.51 18.09
CA LEU A 206 -1.18 8.85 17.67
C LEU A 206 -2.00 8.49 18.90
N SER A 207 -3.31 8.77 18.84
CA SER A 207 -4.26 8.43 19.88
C SER A 207 -5.20 7.31 19.41
N GLY A 208 -5.61 6.46 20.36
CA GLY A 208 -6.58 5.40 20.11
C GLY A 208 -6.15 4.38 19.05
N ALA A 209 -7.15 3.70 18.48
CA ALA A 209 -6.93 2.63 17.50
C ALA A 209 -6.82 3.13 16.05
N GLY A 210 -7.02 4.42 15.77
CA GLY A 210 -7.05 4.95 14.40
C GLY A 210 -8.27 4.46 13.62
N ASN A 211 -9.04 5.38 13.05
CA ASN A 211 -10.18 5.01 12.20
C ASN A 211 -9.80 4.97 10.71
N ALA A 212 -8.75 5.67 10.27
CA ALA A 212 -8.42 5.84 8.85
C ALA A 212 -7.10 5.12 8.46
N GLY A 213 -5.90 5.64 8.73
CA GLY A 213 -4.64 4.94 8.46
C GLY A 213 -4.53 4.31 7.05
N MET A 214 -3.82 3.19 6.95
CA MET A 214 -3.67 2.44 5.69
C MET A 214 -4.88 1.52 5.45
N ARG A 215 -5.53 1.68 4.29
CA ARG A 215 -6.75 0.95 3.93
C ARG A 215 -6.66 0.32 2.56
N VAL A 216 -7.20 -0.88 2.41
CA VAL A 216 -7.15 -1.67 1.17
C VAL A 216 -8.56 -1.89 0.66
N VAL A 217 -8.77 -1.65 -0.63
CA VAL A 217 -10.04 -1.84 -1.33
C VAL A 217 -9.76 -2.42 -2.72
N PRO A 218 -10.48 -3.45 -3.19
CA PRO A 218 -10.30 -3.97 -4.55
C PRO A 218 -10.54 -2.90 -5.61
N VAL A 219 -9.76 -2.96 -6.70
CA VAL A 219 -9.92 -2.03 -7.84
C VAL A 219 -11.31 -2.16 -8.46
N ALA A 220 -11.88 -3.37 -8.50
CA ALA A 220 -13.22 -3.62 -9.03
C ALA A 220 -14.31 -2.79 -8.32
N ASP A 221 -14.30 -2.72 -6.99
CA ASP A 221 -15.29 -1.96 -6.21
C ASP A 221 -15.15 -0.45 -6.42
N VAL A 222 -13.91 0.05 -6.45
CA VAL A 222 -13.62 1.46 -6.73
C VAL A 222 -14.02 1.82 -8.17
N ARG A 223 -13.79 0.93 -9.13
CA ARG A 223 -14.23 1.11 -10.51
C ARG A 223 -15.74 1.19 -10.62
N GLN A 224 -16.47 0.33 -9.91
CA GLN A 224 -17.93 0.39 -9.87
C GLN A 224 -18.42 1.72 -9.32
N LEU A 225 -17.81 2.22 -8.24
CA LEU A 225 -18.10 3.55 -7.68
C LEU A 225 -17.88 4.69 -8.69
N LEU A 226 -16.81 4.60 -9.49
CA LEU A 226 -16.44 5.63 -10.46
C LEU A 226 -17.22 5.54 -11.78
N ASN A 227 -17.95 4.46 -12.01
CA ASN A 227 -18.74 4.30 -13.22
C ASN A 227 -19.81 5.40 -13.34
N GLY A 228 -19.92 6.01 -14.52
CA GLY A 228 -20.85 7.12 -14.78
C GLY A 228 -20.47 8.46 -14.14
N LYS A 229 -19.35 8.57 -13.43
CA LYS A 229 -18.86 9.86 -12.90
C LYS A 229 -18.13 10.66 -13.99
N ALA A 230 -18.12 11.98 -13.83
CA ALA A 230 -17.38 12.88 -14.73
C ALA A 230 -15.87 12.67 -14.61
N ASP A 231 -15.13 12.88 -15.70
CA ASP A 231 -13.68 12.59 -15.80
C ASP A 231 -12.82 13.33 -14.76
N SER A 232 -13.28 14.49 -14.29
CA SER A 232 -12.62 15.27 -13.24
C SER A 232 -12.94 14.80 -11.81
N TYR A 233 -13.83 13.82 -11.65
CA TYR A 233 -14.24 13.35 -10.34
C TYR A 233 -13.17 12.46 -9.72
N SER A 234 -12.74 12.83 -8.52
CA SER A 234 -11.91 12.01 -7.64
C SER A 234 -12.73 11.59 -6.42
N PRO A 235 -12.70 10.31 -6.02
CA PRO A 235 -13.49 9.84 -4.89
C PRO A 235 -13.01 10.50 -3.59
N SER A 236 -13.96 10.81 -2.72
CA SER A 236 -13.70 11.29 -1.37
C SER A 236 -13.46 10.14 -0.39
N PHE A 237 -12.94 10.45 0.81
CA PHE A 237 -12.84 9.49 1.90
C PHE A 237 -14.20 8.84 2.21
N LYS A 238 -15.28 9.63 2.18
CA LYS A 238 -16.65 9.14 2.35
C LYS A 238 -17.10 8.20 1.23
N ASP A 239 -16.76 8.51 -0.02
CA ASP A 239 -17.18 7.69 -1.17
C ASP A 239 -16.57 6.27 -1.10
N ILE A 240 -15.39 6.13 -0.50
CA ILE A 240 -14.72 4.83 -0.30
C ILE A 240 -15.31 4.03 0.89
N GLN A 241 -15.97 4.70 1.83
CA GLN A 241 -16.52 4.02 3.00
C GLN A 241 -17.65 3.06 2.64
N GLY A 242 -17.60 1.86 3.19
CA GLY A 242 -18.62 0.84 2.99
C GLY A 242 -18.54 0.12 1.64
N LEU A 243 -17.58 0.47 0.77
CA LEU A 243 -17.30 -0.34 -0.43
C LEU A 243 -16.90 -1.76 -0.03
N VAL A 244 -16.08 -1.89 1.01
CA VAL A 244 -15.69 -3.17 1.59
C VAL A 244 -15.64 -3.10 3.11
N GLY A 245 -15.96 -4.22 3.75
CA GLY A 245 -15.88 -4.38 5.20
C GLY A 245 -16.90 -3.55 5.98
N THR A 246 -16.94 -3.77 7.29
CA THR A 246 -17.83 -3.05 8.22
C THR A 246 -17.09 -2.68 9.49
N GLY A 247 -17.71 -1.82 10.32
CA GLY A 247 -17.16 -1.39 11.60
C GLY A 247 -15.76 -0.79 11.47
N LYS A 248 -14.77 -1.47 12.04
CA LYS A 248 -13.37 -1.02 12.03
C LYS A 248 -12.69 -1.06 10.64
N HIS A 249 -13.35 -1.70 9.67
CA HIS A 249 -12.99 -1.79 8.26
C HIS A 249 -13.91 -0.94 7.38
N LEU A 250 -14.77 -0.10 7.96
CA LEU A 250 -15.69 0.75 7.19
C LEU A 250 -14.96 1.60 6.13
N PRO A 251 -13.79 2.21 6.39
CA PRO A 251 -13.04 2.94 5.36
C PRO A 251 -12.22 2.07 4.40
N GLY A 252 -12.44 0.75 4.42
CA GLY A 252 -11.62 -0.25 3.73
C GLY A 252 -11.01 -1.25 4.71
N TRP A 253 -10.51 -2.38 4.20
CA TRP A 253 -9.78 -3.33 5.02
C TRP A 253 -8.51 -2.68 5.55
N ARG A 254 -8.16 -2.93 6.81
CA ARG A 254 -6.86 -2.44 7.30
C ARG A 254 -5.76 -3.26 6.65
N LEU A 255 -4.58 -2.69 6.39
CA LEU A 255 -3.50 -3.44 5.74
C LEU A 255 -3.13 -4.71 6.51
N ASP A 256 -3.09 -4.66 7.85
CA ASP A 256 -2.81 -5.81 8.70
C ASP A 256 -3.86 -6.93 8.56
N TYR A 257 -5.13 -6.57 8.43
CA TYR A 257 -6.20 -7.52 8.16
C TYR A 257 -6.15 -8.05 6.72
N PHE A 258 -5.89 -7.19 5.73
CA PHE A 258 -5.80 -7.61 4.33
C PHE A 258 -4.69 -8.66 4.15
N VAL A 259 -3.48 -8.40 4.65
CA VAL A 259 -2.37 -9.34 4.47
C VAL A 259 -2.58 -10.63 5.26
N ALA A 260 -2.85 -10.53 6.57
CA ALA A 260 -2.94 -11.71 7.43
C ALA A 260 -4.25 -12.49 7.23
N ASP A 261 -5.39 -11.81 7.15
CA ASP A 261 -6.71 -12.47 7.21
C ASP A 261 -7.37 -12.67 5.85
N LEU A 262 -6.89 -11.99 4.79
CA LEU A 262 -7.44 -12.14 3.44
C LEU A 262 -6.45 -12.79 2.47
N VAL A 263 -5.21 -12.30 2.39
CA VAL A 263 -4.19 -12.87 1.49
C VAL A 263 -3.77 -14.24 1.99
N MET A 264 -3.21 -14.33 3.20
CA MET A 264 -2.73 -15.59 3.78
C MET A 264 -3.85 -16.60 4.06
N ALA A 265 -5.10 -16.15 4.24
CA ALA A 265 -6.25 -17.05 4.45
C ALA A 265 -6.93 -17.48 3.14
N CYS A 266 -6.29 -17.29 1.98
CA CYS A 266 -6.81 -17.70 0.69
C CYS A 266 -8.09 -16.97 0.19
N LYS A 267 -8.44 -15.81 0.74
CA LYS A 267 -9.64 -15.03 0.35
C LYS A 267 -9.39 -13.93 -0.69
N GLN A 268 -8.16 -13.43 -0.79
CA GLN A 268 -7.73 -12.39 -1.74
C GLN A 268 -6.36 -12.72 -2.31
N GLY A 269 -6.04 -12.26 -3.53
CA GLY A 269 -4.80 -12.63 -4.22
C GLY A 269 -4.88 -14.01 -4.90
N THR A 270 -3.87 -14.32 -5.71
CA THR A 270 -3.85 -15.51 -6.57
C THR A 270 -2.82 -16.51 -6.08
N LEU A 271 -3.24 -17.76 -5.90
CA LEU A 271 -2.33 -18.88 -5.67
C LEU A 271 -1.66 -19.22 -7.00
N LEU A 272 -0.35 -19.30 -7.03
CA LEU A 272 0.39 -19.77 -8.19
C LEU A 272 0.61 -21.27 -8.04
N GLU A 273 0.23 -22.02 -9.06
CA GLU A 273 0.65 -23.41 -9.23
C GLU A 273 2.14 -23.45 -9.64
N GLU A 274 2.79 -24.63 -9.53
CA GLU A 274 4.26 -24.83 -9.61
C GLU A 274 5.01 -23.87 -10.55
N GLU A 275 6.14 -23.34 -10.05
CA GLU A 275 7.21 -22.63 -10.78
C GLU A 275 6.79 -21.97 -12.11
N ASP A 276 5.74 -21.13 -12.11
CA ASP A 276 5.50 -20.20 -13.22
C ASP A 276 6.56 -19.07 -13.15
N THR A 277 7.80 -19.50 -13.35
CA THR A 277 9.02 -18.74 -13.24
C THR A 277 9.03 -17.66 -14.30
N ASP A 278 8.45 -17.93 -15.48
CA ASP A 278 8.27 -16.96 -16.55
C ASP A 278 7.28 -15.86 -16.18
N PHE A 279 6.16 -16.22 -15.52
CA PHE A 279 5.21 -15.24 -15.01
C PHE A 279 5.81 -14.39 -13.88
N MET A 280 6.44 -15.01 -12.89
CA MET A 280 7.13 -14.32 -11.80
C MET A 280 8.25 -13.42 -12.35
N ASN A 281 8.98 -13.90 -13.36
CA ASN A 281 10.00 -13.11 -14.04
C ASN A 281 9.40 -11.92 -14.80
N SER A 282 8.23 -12.10 -15.42
CA SER A 282 7.54 -11.01 -16.14
C SER A 282 7.01 -9.92 -15.21
N LEU A 283 6.64 -10.26 -13.97
CA LEU A 283 6.09 -9.34 -12.98
C LEU A 283 7.16 -8.68 -12.10
N PHE A 284 8.14 -9.45 -11.63
CA PHE A 284 9.05 -9.04 -10.57
C PHE A 284 10.52 -8.97 -11.00
N SER A 285 10.96 -9.78 -11.96
CA SER A 285 12.41 -9.90 -12.28
C SER A 285 12.87 -9.01 -13.43
N ARG A 286 11.96 -8.44 -14.24
CA ARG A 286 12.34 -7.43 -15.23
C ARG A 286 12.52 -6.09 -14.52
N ARG A 287 13.71 -5.47 -14.66
CA ARG A 287 13.98 -4.06 -14.24
C ARG A 287 13.04 -3.03 -14.89
N SER A 288 12.23 -3.50 -15.82
CA SER A 288 11.24 -2.78 -16.59
C SER A 288 9.82 -3.31 -16.31
N GLY A 289 9.66 -3.96 -15.15
CA GLY A 289 8.40 -4.54 -14.70
C GLY A 289 7.43 -3.48 -14.21
N PRO A 290 6.13 -3.80 -14.13
CA PRO A 290 5.08 -2.83 -13.83
C PRO A 290 4.97 -2.47 -12.34
N ILE A 291 5.97 -2.82 -11.51
CA ILE A 291 5.96 -2.75 -10.04
C ILE A 291 7.19 -2.00 -9.52
N SER A 292 6.98 -0.96 -8.71
CA SER A 292 8.03 -0.11 -8.15
C SER A 292 8.68 -0.67 -6.86
N ALA A 293 7.94 -1.47 -6.09
CA ALA A 293 8.39 -2.06 -4.84
C ALA A 293 7.74 -3.43 -4.58
N ALA A 294 8.36 -4.27 -3.76
CA ALA A 294 7.75 -5.53 -3.35
C ALA A 294 8.17 -5.93 -1.94
N PHE A 295 7.34 -6.72 -1.28
CA PHE A 295 7.74 -7.46 -0.10
C PHE A 295 7.27 -8.91 -0.19
N ALA A 296 8.05 -9.79 0.42
CA ALA A 296 7.80 -11.21 0.50
C ALA A 296 7.69 -11.65 1.96
N ILE A 297 6.70 -12.47 2.26
CA ILE A 297 6.53 -13.12 3.57
C ILE A 297 6.80 -14.60 3.36
N THR A 298 7.94 -15.08 3.86
CA THR A 298 8.23 -16.51 3.89
C THR A 298 7.79 -17.08 5.23
N ILE A 299 6.91 -18.06 5.18
CA ILE A 299 6.43 -18.83 6.33
C ILE A 299 7.08 -20.19 6.20
N ASP A 300 7.99 -20.51 7.11
CA ASP A 300 8.78 -21.74 7.05
C ASP A 300 8.43 -22.64 8.23
N LYS A 301 8.03 -23.86 7.92
CA LYS A 301 7.84 -24.94 8.90
C LYS A 301 9.03 -25.89 8.83
N SER A 302 9.85 -25.93 9.88
CA SER A 302 10.90 -26.94 10.00
C SER A 302 10.32 -28.32 10.26
N ASP A 303 11.04 -29.37 9.87
CA ASP A 303 10.82 -30.68 10.45
C ASP A 303 11.37 -30.63 11.88
N ALA A 304 10.56 -31.03 12.86
CA ALA A 304 11.04 -31.19 14.23
C ALA A 304 12.25 -32.14 14.20
N HIS A 305 13.38 -31.70 14.78
CA HIS A 305 14.53 -32.56 15.02
C HIS A 305 14.22 -33.60 16.10
#